data_AF-A0A962DIY4-F1
#
_entry.id   AF-A0A962DIY4-F1
#
_cell.length_a   1.000
_cell.length_b   1.000
_cell.length_c   1.000
_cell.angle_alpha   90.00
_cell.angle_beta   90.00
_cell.angle_gamma   90.00
#
_symmetry.space_group_name_H-M   'P 1'
#
loop_
_entity.id
_entity.type
_entity.pdbx_description
1 polymer ?
#
loop_
_entity_poly.entity_id
_entity_poly.type
_entity_poly.pdbx_seq_one_letter_code
_entity_poly.pdbx_strand_id
1 'polypeptide(L)'
;MRSVKTLAGLGLIAAGFSALPANAVPVTLCGTSICYEYDNDALVNPGISAYGVPTLLSGDTLKFVPTNFNADSDASTSIPGPTRVELFKFSRVYTTNGGEIASISITESGDYQIIGAGFVNVNMRLQSVDNVDDGAATPGFPETTTPQFNWNTSTPTGGPLVNWSLTGTVTPAALFSDLASDIDFSIQNTLQAFATSPNYAFVQKKLSLTITATSTVPVPAAVWLFGSGLGLLGLLRRRTALLA
;
A
#
# COMPACT_ATOMS: atom_id res chain seq x y z
N MET A 1 -64.53 -36.37 -43.13
CA MET A 1 -63.37 -37.04 -42.49
C MET A 1 -62.21 -36.06 -42.42
N ARG A 2 -61.42 -36.11 -41.33
CA ARG A 2 -60.29 -35.24 -40.88
C ARG A 2 -60.74 -34.11 -39.93
N SER A 3 -60.80 -34.34 -38.62
CA SER A 3 -59.74 -34.49 -37.59
C SER A 3 -59.41 -33.15 -36.91
N VAL A 4 -59.91 -33.01 -35.69
CA VAL A 4 -59.59 -32.01 -34.64
C VAL A 4 -58.10 -32.05 -34.30
N LYS A 5 -57.51 -30.92 -33.86
CA LYS A 5 -56.45 -30.88 -32.84
C LYS A 5 -56.36 -29.50 -32.19
N THR A 6 -56.80 -29.46 -30.93
CA THR A 6 -56.64 -28.41 -29.93
C THR A 6 -55.16 -28.27 -29.55
N LEU A 7 -54.60 -27.06 -29.56
CA LEU A 7 -53.27 -26.80 -29.01
C LEU A 7 -53.40 -26.13 -27.62
N ALA A 8 -52.95 -26.84 -26.60
CA ALA A 8 -52.75 -26.33 -25.25
C ALA A 8 -51.42 -25.57 -25.19
N GLY A 9 -51.45 -24.31 -24.79
CA GLY A 9 -50.25 -23.51 -24.53
C GLY A 9 -49.68 -23.80 -23.15
N LEU A 10 -48.46 -24.34 -23.10
CA LEU A 10 -47.65 -24.47 -21.89
C LEU A 10 -47.10 -23.08 -21.50
N GLY A 11 -47.46 -22.59 -20.31
CA GLY A 11 -46.81 -21.43 -19.71
C GLY A 11 -45.46 -21.80 -19.11
N LEU A 12 -44.38 -21.17 -19.60
CA LEU A 12 -43.03 -21.29 -19.03
C LEU A 12 -42.95 -20.37 -17.80
N ILE A 13 -42.78 -20.93 -16.60
CA ILE A 13 -42.44 -20.16 -15.40
C ILE A 13 -40.93 -19.92 -15.43
N ALA A 14 -40.51 -18.68 -15.71
CA ALA A 14 -39.13 -18.25 -15.54
C ALA A 14 -38.85 -18.05 -14.05
N ALA A 15 -38.16 -19.01 -13.43
CA ALA A 15 -37.60 -18.84 -12.10
C ALA A 15 -36.42 -17.85 -12.20
N GLY A 16 -36.65 -16.60 -11.79
CA GLY A 16 -35.60 -15.61 -11.63
C GLY A 16 -34.67 -16.03 -10.49
N PHE A 17 -33.52 -16.60 -10.83
CA PHE A 17 -32.41 -16.74 -9.89
C PHE A 17 -31.85 -15.35 -9.62
N SER A 18 -32.30 -14.71 -8.55
CA SER A 18 -31.60 -13.59 -7.95
C SER A 18 -30.26 -14.11 -7.42
N ALA A 19 -29.18 -13.82 -8.14
CA ALA A 19 -27.82 -14.05 -7.66
C ALA A 19 -27.65 -13.23 -6.37
N LEU A 20 -27.47 -13.93 -5.25
CA LEU A 20 -27.01 -13.30 -4.02
C LEU A 20 -25.65 -12.65 -4.29
N PRO A 21 -25.36 -11.47 -3.73
CA PRO A 21 -24.04 -10.87 -3.87
C PRO A 21 -23.00 -11.86 -3.33
N ALA A 22 -22.10 -12.31 -4.21
CA ALA A 22 -20.91 -13.02 -3.79
C ALA A 22 -20.05 -12.00 -3.04
N ASN A 23 -20.02 -12.07 -1.71
CA ASN A 23 -19.07 -11.27 -0.94
C ASN A 23 -17.67 -11.73 -1.34
N ALA A 24 -16.85 -10.79 -1.82
CA ALA A 24 -15.47 -11.07 -2.15
C ALA A 24 -14.75 -11.60 -0.89
N VAL A 25 -13.94 -12.63 -1.06
CA VAL A 25 -13.21 -13.26 0.03
C VAL A 25 -11.90 -12.49 0.21
N PRO A 26 -11.58 -12.00 1.43
CA PRO A 26 -10.31 -11.34 1.68
C PRO A 26 -9.15 -12.29 1.36
N VAL A 27 -8.14 -11.77 0.69
CA VAL A 27 -6.91 -12.50 0.36
C VAL A 27 -5.86 -12.20 1.43
N THR A 28 -5.27 -13.24 1.99
CA THR A 28 -4.17 -13.14 2.95
C THR A 28 -2.85 -13.58 2.32
N LEU A 29 -1.83 -12.73 2.39
CA LEU A 29 -0.45 -13.04 2.00
C LEU A 29 0.47 -12.89 3.21
N CYS A 30 1.11 -13.96 3.66
CA CYS A 30 1.97 -13.95 4.84
C CYS A 30 3.43 -14.18 4.47
N GLY A 31 4.26 -13.19 4.83
CA GLY A 31 5.71 -13.25 4.78
C GLY A 31 6.32 -13.97 5.98
N THR A 32 7.53 -13.55 6.35
CA THR A 32 8.28 -14.09 7.50
C THR A 32 7.76 -13.60 8.84
N SER A 33 7.42 -12.33 8.94
CA SER A 33 7.00 -11.67 10.19
C SER A 33 5.70 -10.88 10.03
N ILE A 34 5.25 -10.66 8.78
CA ILE A 34 4.13 -9.76 8.46
C ILE A 34 3.13 -10.49 7.56
N CYS A 35 1.85 -10.32 7.84
CA CYS A 35 0.76 -10.72 6.96
C CYS A 35 0.02 -9.49 6.41
N TYR A 36 -0.45 -9.62 5.18
CA TYR A 36 -1.20 -8.62 4.44
C TYR A 36 -2.57 -9.19 4.10
N GLU A 37 -3.64 -8.49 4.47
CA GLU A 37 -5.00 -8.79 4.08
C GLU A 37 -5.56 -7.69 3.20
N TYR A 38 -6.22 -8.06 2.10
CA TYR A 38 -6.87 -7.13 1.19
C TYR A 38 -8.04 -7.77 0.45
N ASP A 39 -8.96 -6.95 -0.03
CA ASP A 39 -10.02 -7.38 -0.94
C ASP A 39 -9.50 -7.41 -2.38
N ASN A 40 -9.69 -8.52 -3.09
CA ASN A 40 -9.27 -8.69 -4.47
C ASN A 40 -10.34 -8.29 -5.50
N ASP A 41 -11.49 -7.79 -5.06
CA ASP A 41 -12.51 -7.20 -5.90
C ASP A 41 -12.11 -5.76 -6.29
N ALA A 42 -11.96 -5.52 -7.59
CA ALA A 42 -11.66 -4.20 -8.14
C ALA A 42 -12.76 -3.15 -7.90
N LEU A 43 -13.98 -3.56 -7.52
CA LEU A 43 -15.04 -2.62 -7.13
C LEU A 43 -14.82 -2.07 -5.72
N VAL A 44 -14.22 -2.84 -4.83
CA VAL A 44 -13.92 -2.46 -3.43
C VAL A 44 -12.52 -1.87 -3.32
N ASN A 45 -11.58 -2.45 -4.05
CA ASN A 45 -10.16 -2.10 -4.06
C ASN A 45 -9.72 -1.74 -5.50
N PRO A 46 -10.06 -0.54 -6.00
CA PRO A 46 -9.88 -0.16 -7.41
C PRO A 46 -8.42 -0.25 -7.89
N GLY A 47 -7.47 -0.12 -6.95
CA GLY A 47 -6.05 -0.35 -7.20
C GLY A 47 -5.74 -1.72 -7.81
N ILE A 48 -6.55 -2.76 -7.61
CA ILE A 48 -6.36 -4.07 -8.27
C ILE A 48 -6.30 -3.93 -9.79
N SER A 49 -7.12 -3.04 -10.38
CA SER A 49 -7.13 -2.82 -11.83
C SER A 49 -5.91 -2.06 -12.34
N ALA A 50 -5.31 -1.22 -11.49
CA ALA A 50 -4.20 -0.34 -11.88
C ALA A 50 -2.83 -0.93 -11.56
N TYR A 51 -2.66 -1.47 -10.35
CA TYR A 51 -1.40 -2.04 -9.83
C TYR A 51 -1.27 -3.54 -10.08
N GLY A 52 -2.37 -4.20 -10.44
CA GLY A 52 -2.47 -5.66 -10.45
C GLY A 52 -2.61 -6.24 -9.04
N VAL A 53 -2.82 -7.55 -8.97
CA VAL A 53 -2.84 -8.30 -7.70
C VAL A 53 -1.39 -8.41 -7.18
N PRO A 54 -1.12 -8.10 -5.90
CA PRO A 54 0.22 -8.25 -5.35
C PRO A 54 0.64 -9.70 -5.25
N THR A 55 1.93 -9.94 -5.47
CA THR A 55 2.58 -11.22 -5.22
C THR A 55 3.58 -11.07 -4.08
N LEU A 56 3.58 -12.00 -3.14
CA LEU A 56 4.59 -12.06 -2.09
C LEU A 56 5.93 -12.55 -2.67
N LEU A 57 7.00 -11.82 -2.39
CA LEU A 57 8.39 -12.19 -2.63
C LEU A 57 8.99 -12.83 -1.37
N SER A 58 10.31 -13.03 -1.32
CA SER A 58 10.98 -13.51 -0.12
C SER A 58 10.86 -12.52 1.04
N GLY A 59 10.70 -13.02 2.26
CA GLY A 59 10.59 -12.19 3.47
C GLY A 59 9.21 -11.56 3.61
N ASP A 60 9.17 -10.29 3.98
CA ASP A 60 7.95 -9.50 4.17
C ASP A 60 7.70 -8.54 2.99
N THR A 61 8.13 -8.92 1.78
CA THR A 61 8.07 -8.05 0.60
C THR A 61 6.95 -8.40 -0.36
N LEU A 62 6.03 -7.48 -0.59
CA LEU A 62 5.08 -7.57 -1.72
C LEU A 62 5.69 -7.01 -3.01
N LYS A 63 5.19 -7.44 -4.16
CA LYS A 63 5.48 -6.88 -5.48
C LYS A 63 4.18 -6.70 -6.24
N PHE A 64 4.08 -5.56 -6.91
CA PHE A 64 2.97 -5.23 -7.81
C PHE A 64 3.49 -5.10 -9.25
N VAL A 65 2.63 -5.38 -10.22
CA VAL A 65 2.94 -5.27 -11.64
C VAL A 65 1.85 -4.43 -12.30
N PRO A 66 2.06 -3.11 -12.42
CA PRO A 66 1.06 -2.23 -13.02
C PRO A 66 0.72 -2.67 -14.44
N THR A 67 -0.57 -2.76 -14.75
CA THR A 67 -1.06 -3.22 -16.06
C THR A 67 -1.45 -2.05 -16.95
N ASN A 68 -2.04 -1.01 -16.38
CA ASN A 68 -2.45 0.19 -17.10
C ASN A 68 -2.50 1.40 -16.15
N PHE A 69 -1.34 1.95 -15.77
CA PHE A 69 -1.26 3.17 -14.95
C PHE A 69 -0.35 4.22 -15.61
N ASN A 70 -0.97 5.05 -16.43
CA ASN A 70 -0.32 6.16 -17.13
C ASN A 70 -1.21 7.42 -17.08
N ALA A 71 -0.59 8.55 -17.39
CA ALA A 71 -1.22 9.81 -17.70
C ALA A 71 -0.47 10.43 -18.88
N ASP A 72 -1.20 10.90 -19.88
CA ASP A 72 -0.71 11.60 -21.06
C ASP A 72 -1.36 12.97 -21.19
N SER A 73 -0.64 13.93 -21.75
CA SER A 73 -1.22 15.22 -22.12
C SER A 73 -2.09 15.03 -23.36
N ASP A 74 -3.33 15.49 -23.30
CA ASP A 74 -4.15 15.63 -24.51
C ASP A 74 -3.59 16.80 -25.33
N ALA A 75 -2.80 16.49 -26.36
CA ALA A 75 -2.16 17.47 -27.23
C ALA A 75 -3.16 18.36 -28.01
N SER A 76 -4.47 18.13 -27.88
CA SER A 76 -5.52 18.89 -28.56
C SER A 76 -6.24 19.93 -27.67
N THR A 77 -6.05 19.91 -26.35
CA THR A 77 -6.73 20.83 -25.43
C THR A 77 -5.74 21.60 -24.55
N SER A 78 -6.06 22.84 -24.19
CA SER A 78 -5.28 23.68 -23.26
C SER A 78 -5.52 23.31 -21.79
N ILE A 79 -6.04 22.11 -21.54
CA ILE A 79 -6.42 21.58 -20.23
C ILE A 79 -5.37 20.53 -19.83
N PRO A 80 -4.99 20.43 -18.55
CA PRO A 80 -4.20 19.30 -18.09
C PRO A 80 -4.78 17.97 -18.55
N GLY A 81 -3.92 17.09 -19.03
CA GLY A 81 -4.30 15.73 -19.39
C GLY A 81 -4.97 15.01 -18.21
N PRO A 82 -5.70 13.93 -18.45
CA PRO A 82 -6.44 13.23 -17.41
C PRO A 82 -5.52 12.88 -16.24
N THR A 83 -5.85 13.42 -15.06
CA THR A 83 -5.17 13.04 -13.82
C THR A 83 -5.64 11.64 -13.45
N ARG A 84 -4.71 10.69 -13.39
CA ARG A 84 -5.01 9.30 -13.06
C ARG A 84 -4.77 9.09 -11.57
N VAL A 85 -5.83 8.83 -10.82
CA VAL A 85 -5.78 8.59 -9.36
C VAL A 85 -6.22 7.17 -9.08
N GLU A 86 -5.42 6.42 -8.33
CA GLU A 86 -5.70 5.03 -7.99
C GLU A 86 -5.36 4.74 -6.54
N LEU A 87 -6.21 3.95 -5.87
CA LEU A 87 -6.11 3.65 -4.45
C LEU A 87 -6.07 2.14 -4.24
N PHE A 88 -5.01 1.65 -3.60
CA PHE A 88 -4.94 0.28 -3.09
C PHE A 88 -5.10 0.29 -1.57
N LYS A 89 -5.94 -0.61 -1.05
CA LYS A 89 -6.17 -0.75 0.39
C LYS A 89 -5.83 -2.16 0.86
N PHE A 90 -5.06 -2.23 1.93
CA PHE A 90 -4.97 -3.39 2.79
C PHE A 90 -5.97 -3.19 3.93
N SER A 91 -6.81 -4.18 4.15
CA SER A 91 -7.71 -4.20 5.30
C SER A 91 -6.96 -4.48 6.59
N ARG A 92 -5.83 -5.20 6.54
CA ARG A 92 -4.92 -5.37 7.68
C ARG A 92 -3.50 -5.58 7.20
N VAL A 93 -2.54 -5.00 7.91
CA VAL A 93 -1.12 -5.33 7.86
C VAL A 93 -0.69 -5.58 9.29
N TYR A 94 -0.32 -6.82 9.62
CA TYR A 94 -0.12 -7.20 11.02
C TYR A 94 1.09 -8.12 11.21
N THR A 95 1.69 -8.06 12.40
CA THR A 95 2.82 -8.91 12.76
C THR A 95 2.35 -10.28 13.23
N THR A 96 3.08 -11.33 12.87
CA THR A 96 2.78 -12.73 13.29
C THR A 96 3.54 -13.14 14.54
N ASN A 97 4.51 -12.34 14.96
CA ASN A 97 5.43 -12.62 16.05
C ASN A 97 5.22 -11.71 17.28
N GLY A 98 4.17 -10.88 17.27
CA GLY A 98 3.88 -9.92 18.33
C GLY A 98 4.89 -8.76 18.40
N GLY A 99 5.67 -8.54 17.35
CA GLY A 99 6.54 -7.37 17.23
C GLY A 99 5.80 -6.15 16.68
N GLU A 100 6.54 -5.07 16.48
CA GLU A 100 6.01 -3.77 16.05
C GLU A 100 6.33 -3.44 14.59
N ILE A 101 5.38 -2.95 13.80
CA ILE A 101 5.63 -2.47 12.43
C ILE A 101 6.43 -1.16 12.50
N ALA A 102 7.76 -1.26 12.42
CA ALA A 102 8.62 -0.09 12.56
C ALA A 102 8.51 0.89 11.39
N SER A 103 8.43 0.35 10.16
CA SER A 103 8.25 1.15 8.96
C SER A 103 7.59 0.33 7.86
N ILE A 104 6.96 1.02 6.91
CA ILE A 104 6.59 0.50 5.60
C ILE A 104 7.20 1.45 4.58
N SER A 105 8.18 0.95 3.83
CA SER A 105 8.74 1.66 2.69
C SER A 105 8.10 1.18 1.39
N ILE A 106 7.94 2.10 0.45
CA ILE A 106 7.39 1.87 -0.88
C ILE A 106 8.30 2.54 -1.88
N THR A 107 8.78 1.76 -2.84
CA THR A 107 9.48 2.28 -4.02
C THR A 107 8.61 2.10 -5.25
N GLU A 108 8.48 3.16 -6.03
CA GLU A 108 7.80 3.16 -7.31
C GLU A 108 8.74 3.65 -8.38
N SER A 109 8.59 3.12 -9.58
CA SER A 109 9.33 3.58 -10.74
C SER A 109 8.53 3.41 -12.02
N GLY A 110 8.97 4.13 -13.03
CA GLY A 110 8.38 4.07 -14.35
C GLY A 110 9.16 4.92 -15.33
N ASP A 111 8.45 5.36 -16.37
CA ASP A 111 9.03 6.24 -17.38
C ASP A 111 8.20 7.51 -17.55
N TYR A 112 8.87 8.53 -18.06
CA TYR A 112 8.23 9.75 -18.52
C TYR A 112 8.82 10.19 -19.87
N GLN A 113 8.08 11.03 -20.57
CA GLN A 113 8.49 11.70 -21.80
C GLN A 113 7.95 13.11 -21.78
N ILE A 114 8.78 14.07 -22.16
CA ILE A 114 8.38 15.46 -22.42
C ILE A 114 9.01 15.88 -23.75
N ILE A 115 8.18 16.35 -24.68
CA ILE A 115 8.57 16.92 -25.98
C ILE A 115 8.15 18.39 -25.97
N GLY A 116 9.12 19.29 -26.10
CA GLY A 116 8.88 20.72 -25.98
C GLY A 116 8.55 21.14 -24.54
N ALA A 117 7.56 22.01 -24.35
CA ALA A 117 7.16 22.51 -23.03
C ALA A 117 6.04 21.68 -22.37
N GLY A 118 6.21 21.36 -21.09
CA GLY A 118 5.22 20.61 -20.32
C GLY A 118 5.76 20.22 -18.95
N PHE A 119 4.99 19.44 -18.20
CA PHE A 119 5.44 18.82 -16.96
C PHE A 119 4.78 17.46 -16.75
N VAL A 120 5.44 16.66 -15.92
CA VAL A 120 4.87 15.44 -15.35
C VAL A 120 4.98 15.49 -13.84
N ASN A 121 4.02 14.87 -13.16
CA ASN A 121 3.96 14.84 -11.72
C ASN A 121 3.46 13.47 -11.24
N VAL A 122 4.16 12.91 -10.26
CA VAL A 122 3.87 11.65 -9.58
C VAL A 122 3.73 11.95 -8.10
N ASN A 123 2.53 11.72 -7.54
CA ASN A 123 2.30 11.81 -6.11
C ASN A 123 2.00 10.43 -5.54
N MET A 124 2.52 10.19 -4.35
CA MET A 124 2.18 9.05 -3.52
C MET A 124 1.74 9.56 -2.15
N ARG A 125 0.56 9.14 -1.71
CA ARG A 125 0.07 9.35 -0.35
C ARG A 125 -0.04 7.98 0.30
N LEU A 126 0.64 7.82 1.42
CA LEU A 126 0.49 6.64 2.26
C LEU A 126 -0.41 7.02 3.42
N GLN A 127 -1.19 6.06 3.90
CA GLN A 127 -1.94 6.22 5.14
C GLN A 127 -1.86 4.92 5.92
N SER A 128 -1.47 5.02 7.18
CA SER A 128 -1.65 3.95 8.16
C SER A 128 -2.56 4.42 9.28
N VAL A 129 -3.45 3.54 9.70
CA VAL A 129 -4.36 3.74 10.83
C VAL A 129 -4.15 2.57 11.76
N ASP A 130 -3.93 2.85 13.04
CA ASP A 130 -3.80 1.80 14.04
C ASP A 130 -5.14 1.11 14.31
N ASN A 131 -5.12 -0.22 14.34
CA ASN A 131 -6.28 -1.04 14.65
C ASN A 131 -6.30 -1.51 16.12
N VAL A 132 -5.21 -1.30 16.86
CA VAL A 132 -5.01 -1.80 18.22
C VAL A 132 -4.83 -0.62 19.16
N ASP A 133 -5.94 0.06 19.48
CA ASP A 133 -5.96 1.15 20.46
C ASP A 133 -5.80 0.59 21.89
N ASP A 134 -4.57 0.24 22.26
CA ASP A 134 -4.22 -0.37 23.54
C ASP A 134 -3.45 0.57 24.49
N GLY A 135 -3.07 1.76 24.01
CA GLY A 135 -2.33 2.75 24.80
C GLY A 135 -2.48 4.21 24.40
N ALA A 136 -3.38 4.56 23.46
CA ALA A 136 -3.47 5.92 22.95
C ALA A 136 -3.62 6.99 24.05
N ALA A 137 -2.91 8.11 23.89
CA ALA A 137 -3.05 9.28 24.77
C ALA A 137 -4.51 9.81 24.82
N THR A 138 -5.31 9.45 23.82
CA THR A 138 -6.76 9.65 23.76
C THR A 138 -7.47 8.32 23.48
N PRO A 139 -7.85 7.56 24.51
CA PRO A 139 -8.55 6.29 24.35
C PRO A 139 -9.81 6.45 23.49
N GLY A 140 -9.98 5.57 22.49
CA GLY A 140 -11.13 5.50 21.60
C GLY A 140 -10.96 6.23 20.27
N PHE A 141 -9.76 6.72 19.93
CA PHE A 141 -9.48 7.33 18.62
C PHE A 141 -8.29 6.63 17.96
N PRO A 142 -8.47 6.05 16.76
CA PRO A 142 -7.40 5.36 16.08
C PRO A 142 -6.32 6.34 15.64
N GLU A 143 -5.08 6.03 15.99
CA GLU A 143 -3.92 6.83 15.61
C GLU A 143 -3.69 6.74 14.10
N THR A 144 -3.37 7.86 13.45
CA THR A 144 -3.29 7.93 11.99
C THR A 144 -2.09 8.74 11.55
N THR A 145 -1.38 8.26 10.53
CA THR A 145 -0.35 9.03 9.83
C THR A 145 -0.58 8.98 8.32
N THR A 146 -0.39 10.13 7.65
CA THR A 146 -0.66 10.25 6.21
C THR A 146 0.43 11.00 5.44
N PRO A 147 1.67 10.47 5.37
CA PRO A 147 2.74 11.16 4.66
C PRO A 147 2.48 11.21 3.15
N GLN A 148 3.00 12.26 2.51
CA GLN A 148 2.90 12.49 1.07
C GLN A 148 4.30 12.66 0.47
N PHE A 149 4.49 12.07 -0.70
CA PHE A 149 5.73 12.06 -1.45
C PHE A 149 5.45 12.49 -2.88
N ASN A 150 6.39 13.23 -3.46
CA ASN A 150 6.24 13.78 -4.80
C ASN A 150 7.53 13.62 -5.60
N TRP A 151 7.37 13.26 -6.87
CA TRP A 151 8.38 13.45 -7.90
C TRP A 151 7.74 14.25 -9.04
N ASN A 152 8.45 15.25 -9.55
CA ASN A 152 8.00 16.02 -10.69
C ASN A 152 9.18 16.48 -11.54
N THR A 153 8.93 16.77 -12.80
CA THR A 153 9.89 17.41 -13.69
C THR A 153 9.19 18.12 -14.83
N SER A 154 9.82 19.18 -15.32
CA SER A 154 9.47 19.89 -16.56
C SER A 154 10.59 19.82 -17.59
N THR A 155 11.66 19.06 -17.32
CA THR A 155 12.81 18.95 -18.22
C THR A 155 12.43 18.12 -19.46
N PRO A 156 12.54 18.70 -20.67
CA PRO A 156 12.26 17.97 -21.90
C PRO A 156 13.20 16.78 -22.07
N THR A 157 12.64 15.64 -22.41
CA THR A 157 13.40 14.42 -22.74
C THR A 157 13.96 14.43 -24.16
N GLY A 158 13.35 15.23 -25.05
CA GLY A 158 13.72 15.27 -26.46
C GLY A 158 13.18 14.11 -27.30
N GLY A 159 12.24 13.32 -26.77
CA GLY A 159 11.59 12.22 -27.48
C GLY A 159 11.82 10.82 -26.91
N PRO A 160 12.97 10.47 -26.31
CA PRO A 160 13.11 9.19 -25.60
C PRO A 160 12.30 9.12 -24.31
N LEU A 161 11.92 7.90 -23.90
CA LEU A 161 11.44 7.64 -22.54
C LEU A 161 12.62 7.69 -21.56
N VAL A 162 12.43 8.35 -20.42
CA VAL A 162 13.43 8.47 -19.34
C VAL A 162 12.83 7.92 -18.06
N ASN A 163 13.64 7.21 -17.27
CA ASN A 163 13.21 6.63 -16.01
C ASN A 163 12.97 7.69 -14.93
N TRP A 164 11.99 7.43 -14.08
CA TRP A 164 11.78 8.12 -12.81
C TRP A 164 11.66 7.12 -11.67
N SER A 165 11.92 7.57 -10.44
CA SER A 165 11.74 6.78 -9.22
C SER A 165 11.26 7.67 -8.09
N LEU A 166 10.39 7.13 -7.25
CA LEU A 166 9.90 7.76 -6.02
C LEU A 166 9.94 6.72 -4.90
N THR A 167 10.52 7.07 -3.76
CA THR A 167 10.42 6.25 -2.54
C THR A 167 9.72 7.05 -1.47
N GLY A 168 8.79 6.42 -0.78
CA GLY A 168 8.14 6.99 0.39
C GLY A 168 8.04 5.97 1.50
N THR A 169 8.03 6.46 2.72
CA THR A 169 8.09 5.62 3.92
C THR A 169 7.11 6.17 4.95
N VAL A 170 6.34 5.28 5.56
CA VAL A 170 5.59 5.56 6.79
C VAL A 170 6.26 4.81 7.94
N THR A 171 6.27 5.39 9.14
CA THR A 171 6.91 4.82 10.33
C THR A 171 5.94 4.75 11.50
N PRO A 172 5.00 3.79 11.51
CA PRO A 172 3.99 3.66 12.56
C PRO A 172 4.60 3.65 13.96
N ALA A 173 5.61 2.81 14.24
CA ALA A 173 6.27 2.74 15.55
C ALA A 173 6.89 4.04 16.08
N ALA A 174 7.20 5.00 15.19
CA ALA A 174 7.74 6.29 15.61
C ALA A 174 6.67 7.34 15.87
N LEU A 175 5.44 7.09 15.41
CA LEU A 175 4.34 8.04 15.37
C LEU A 175 3.16 7.62 16.24
N PHE A 176 2.98 6.31 16.44
CA PHE A 176 1.97 5.74 17.29
C PHE A 176 2.48 5.72 18.73
N SER A 177 1.57 5.92 19.69
CA SER A 177 1.92 5.95 21.11
C SER A 177 1.96 4.57 21.75
N ASP A 178 1.41 3.58 21.05
CA ASP A 178 1.42 2.16 21.38
C ASP A 178 2.05 1.30 20.27
N LEU A 179 1.98 -0.02 20.46
CA LEU A 179 2.63 -0.99 19.59
C LEU A 179 1.84 -1.11 18.28
N ALA A 180 2.40 -0.56 17.19
CA ALA A 180 1.87 -0.69 15.83
C ALA A 180 1.93 -2.14 15.30
N SER A 181 1.14 -3.05 15.86
CA SER A 181 1.20 -4.49 15.58
C SER A 181 0.18 -4.96 14.54
N ASP A 182 -0.87 -4.16 14.31
CA ASP A 182 -1.91 -4.38 13.32
C ASP A 182 -2.47 -3.03 12.89
N ILE A 183 -2.40 -2.74 11.58
CA ILE A 183 -2.79 -1.45 11.02
C ILE A 183 -3.63 -1.65 9.76
N ASP A 184 -4.55 -0.72 9.50
CA ASP A 184 -5.05 -0.49 8.15
C ASP A 184 -3.99 0.26 7.36
N PHE A 185 -3.76 -0.12 6.10
CA PHE A 185 -2.77 0.54 5.26
C PHE A 185 -3.30 0.81 3.86
N SER A 186 -3.06 2.02 3.35
CA SER A 186 -3.46 2.35 1.98
C SER A 186 -2.41 3.16 1.23
N ILE A 187 -2.44 2.98 -0.08
CA ILE A 187 -1.52 3.56 -1.04
C ILE A 187 -2.37 4.26 -2.09
N GLN A 188 -2.35 5.58 -2.07
CA GLN A 188 -2.95 6.38 -3.13
C GLN A 188 -1.84 6.93 -4.01
N ASN A 189 -2.02 6.78 -5.32
CA ASN A 189 -1.15 7.40 -6.28
C ASN A 189 -1.90 8.26 -7.26
N THR A 190 -1.22 9.33 -7.66
CA THR A 190 -1.71 10.26 -8.66
C THR A 190 -0.64 10.48 -9.71
N LEU A 191 -0.95 10.19 -10.96
CA LEU A 191 -0.16 10.58 -12.13
C LEU A 191 -0.82 11.77 -12.83
N GLN A 192 0.01 12.71 -13.24
CA GLN A 192 -0.42 13.85 -14.04
C GLN A 192 0.63 14.14 -15.12
N ALA A 193 0.15 14.42 -16.33
CA ALA A 193 0.94 14.94 -17.42
C ALA A 193 0.25 16.16 -18.02
N PHE A 194 1.01 17.21 -18.30
CA PHE A 194 0.52 18.45 -18.88
C PHE A 194 1.46 18.91 -19.99
N ALA A 195 0.90 19.19 -21.16
CA ALA A 195 1.56 19.89 -22.25
C ALA A 195 0.47 20.51 -23.13
N THR A 196 0.77 21.62 -23.81
CA THR A 196 -0.13 22.23 -24.79
C THR A 196 0.42 22.05 -26.19
N SER A 197 -0.45 21.90 -27.19
CA SER A 197 -0.05 21.78 -28.60
C SER A 197 0.98 22.87 -29.00
N PRO A 198 2.08 22.51 -29.69
CA PRO A 198 2.43 21.21 -30.28
C PRO A 198 3.23 20.27 -29.36
N ASN A 199 3.33 20.58 -28.06
CA ASN A 199 4.13 19.84 -27.09
C ASN A 199 3.40 18.57 -26.63
N TYR A 200 4.14 17.68 -25.96
CA TYR A 200 3.62 16.42 -25.43
C TYR A 200 4.28 16.09 -24.09
N ALA A 201 3.50 15.57 -23.15
CA ALA A 201 3.97 15.01 -21.90
C ALA A 201 3.29 13.67 -21.62
N PHE A 202 4.04 12.74 -21.04
CA PHE A 202 3.59 11.41 -20.70
C PHE A 202 4.32 10.91 -19.47
N VAL A 203 3.61 10.20 -18.60
CA VAL A 203 4.18 9.51 -17.45
C VAL A 203 3.44 8.21 -17.21
N GLN A 204 4.17 7.16 -16.85
CA GLN A 204 3.61 5.85 -16.51
C GLN A 204 4.35 5.22 -15.36
N LYS A 205 3.68 4.34 -14.61
CA LYS A 205 4.30 3.43 -13.65
C LYS A 205 4.60 2.09 -14.32
N LYS A 206 5.76 1.50 -14.03
CA LYS A 206 6.16 0.20 -14.58
C LYS A 206 6.53 -0.86 -13.54
N LEU A 207 6.89 -0.51 -12.30
CA LEU A 207 7.58 -1.48 -11.44
C LEU A 207 7.17 -1.54 -9.96
N SER A 208 7.34 -2.77 -9.45
CA SER A 208 7.39 -3.28 -8.08
C SER A 208 7.27 -2.28 -6.94
N LEU A 209 6.07 -2.16 -6.40
CA LEU A 209 5.82 -1.70 -5.04
C LEU A 209 6.35 -2.77 -4.07
N THR A 210 7.57 -2.56 -3.57
CA THR A 210 8.19 -3.34 -2.49
C THR A 210 7.75 -2.74 -1.18
N ILE A 211 6.95 -3.47 -0.40
CA ILE A 211 6.61 -3.13 0.99
C ILE A 211 7.58 -3.87 1.88
N THR A 212 8.39 -3.21 2.70
CA THR A 212 9.19 -3.89 3.73
C THR A 212 8.71 -3.42 5.09
N ALA A 213 8.15 -4.34 5.87
CA ALA A 213 7.85 -4.11 7.26
C ALA A 213 8.87 -4.84 8.14
N THR A 214 9.41 -4.14 9.14
CA THR A 214 10.40 -4.67 10.07
C THR A 214 9.81 -4.70 11.47
N SER A 215 9.85 -5.87 12.11
CA SER A 215 9.40 -6.03 13.49
C SER A 215 10.54 -5.94 14.48
N THR A 216 10.48 -5.02 15.44
CA THR A 216 11.34 -5.07 16.63
C THR A 216 10.64 -5.87 17.72
N VAL A 217 11.34 -6.87 18.28
CA VAL A 217 10.90 -7.53 19.51
C VAL A 217 11.39 -6.68 20.68
N PRO A 218 10.52 -6.14 21.54
CA PRO A 218 10.95 -5.41 22.72
C PRO A 218 11.90 -6.28 23.55
N VAL A 219 13.11 -5.77 23.81
CA VAL A 219 14.04 -6.49 24.66
C VAL A 219 13.40 -6.56 26.04
N PRO A 220 13.21 -7.76 26.63
CA PRO A 220 12.55 -7.86 27.93
C PRO A 220 13.24 -6.96 28.96
N ALA A 221 12.46 -6.31 29.83
CA ALA A 221 13.01 -5.53 30.96
C ALA A 221 14.02 -6.34 31.80
N ALA A 222 13.93 -7.68 31.73
CA ALA A 222 14.89 -8.61 32.27
C ALA A 222 16.33 -8.39 31.78
N VAL A 223 16.59 -7.89 30.56
CA VAL A 223 17.96 -7.61 30.10
C VAL A 223 18.56 -6.42 30.84
N TRP A 224 17.77 -5.38 31.08
CA TRP A 224 18.19 -4.26 31.91
C TRP A 224 18.36 -4.68 33.37
N LEU A 225 17.44 -5.46 33.93
CA LEU A 225 17.55 -6.00 35.29
C LEU A 225 18.77 -6.93 35.44
N PHE A 226 19.04 -7.76 34.44
CA PHE A 226 20.18 -8.68 34.44
C PHE A 226 21.49 -7.92 34.30
N GLY A 227 21.53 -6.90 33.42
CA GLY A 227 22.66 -5.98 33.29
C GLY A 227 22.92 -5.17 34.57
N SER A 228 21.87 -4.62 35.19
CA SER A 228 21.95 -3.90 36.46
C SER A 228 22.37 -4.83 37.61
N GLY A 229 21.85 -6.07 37.64
CA GLY A 229 22.19 -7.09 38.63
C GLY A 229 23.66 -7.51 38.52
N LEU A 230 24.16 -7.77 37.32
CA LEU A 230 25.57 -8.06 37.08
C LEU A 230 26.48 -6.88 37.41
N GLY A 231 26.07 -5.65 37.06
CA GLY A 231 26.79 -4.43 37.42
C GLY A 231 26.92 -4.26 38.94
N LEU A 232 25.82 -4.49 39.68
CA LEU A 232 25.82 -4.43 41.15
C LEU A 232 26.71 -5.51 41.77
N LEU A 233 26.63 -6.75 41.28
CA LEU A 233 27.48 -7.86 41.74
C LEU A 233 28.96 -7.60 41.46
N GLY A 234 29.30 -7.00 40.32
CA GLY A 234 30.66 -6.58 39.99
C GLY A 234 31.21 -5.51 40.93
N LEU A 235 30.39 -4.52 41.28
CA LEU A 235 30.74 -3.47 42.26
C LEU A 235 30.95 -4.06 43.66
N LEU A 236 30.09 -4.98 44.09
CA LEU A 236 30.21 -5.65 45.39
C LEU A 236 31.50 -6.47 45.50
N ARG A 237 31.88 -7.20 44.44
CA ARG A 237 33.14 -7.97 44.39
C ARG A 237 34.38 -7.08 44.43
N ARG A 238 34.34 -5.90 43.79
CA ARG A 238 35.46 -4.94 43.80
C ARG A 238 35.67 -4.32 45.18
N ARG A 239 34.60 -4.07 45.94
CA ARG A 239 34.69 -3.56 47.31
C ARG A 239 35.27 -4.57 48.28
N THR A 240 34.95 -5.86 48.12
CA THR A 240 35.54 -6.93 48.95
C THR A 240 37.03 -7.10 48.68
N ALA A 241 37.47 -6.95 47.43
CA ALA A 241 38.88 -7.05 47.06
C ALA A 241 39.75 -5.85 47.50
N LEU A 242 39.15 -4.70 47.85
CA LEU A 242 39.86 -3.52 48.39
C LEU A 242 39.93 -3.49 49.92
N LEU A 243 39.17 -4.35 50.60
CA LEU A 243 39.11 -4.46 52.06
C LEU A 243 39.83 -5.70 52.61
N ALA A 244 40.39 -6.53 51.72
CA ALA A 244 41.27 -7.65 52.03
C ALA A 244 42.72 -7.26 51.71
#